data_AF-A0A953F1D2-F1
#
_entry.id   AF-A0A953F1D2-F1
#
_cell.length_a   1.000
_cell.length_b   1.000
_cell.length_c   1.000
_cell.angle_alpha   90.00
_cell.angle_beta   90.00
_cell.angle_gamma   90.00
#
_symmetry.space_group_name_H-M   'P 1'
#
loop_
_entity.id
_entity.type
_entity.pdbx_description
1 polymer ?
#
loop_
_entity_poly.entity_id
_entity_poly.type
_entity_poly.pdbx_seq_one_letter_code
_entity_poly.pdbx_strand_id
1 'polypeptide(L)'
;MAAQLRSNRAEPARPVNGAEQAIRAAAQAYAKAYNAGDARALAALWTEDGDYTDELGANFQGRGAIQEHFDRIFKEHSGVRLEVRTEGIRFLGPAVAIESGIAIATPPEGSATSARYTAVQVERDGAWLLASVRDAPHVATSNYEHLSDLDWLVGQWRADSPEGQLKVKYEWTANKNFLVRTYTVQQGDQLRRAGTQIIGWDPRGGQIASWHFDSDGGFGQDRWSQDGQQWFITADAVLRDGSESVATNILKPLDANRFTWHSIDRSLNSAPLPDTEAITLNRVAAAPDNQPSNR
;
A
#
# COMPACT_ATOMS: atom_id res chain seq x y z
N MET A 1 6.41 70.45 -28.56
CA MET A 1 5.78 69.22 -29.10
C MET A 1 6.00 68.12 -28.08
N ALA A 2 4.94 67.75 -27.36
CA ALA A 2 4.98 66.78 -26.28
C ALA A 2 4.65 65.38 -26.82
N ALA A 3 5.37 64.36 -26.36
CA ALA A 3 4.92 62.97 -26.42
C ALA A 3 5.32 62.30 -25.10
N GLN A 4 4.32 62.14 -24.22
CA GLN A 4 4.41 61.41 -22.95
C GLN A 4 4.65 59.92 -23.22
N LEU A 5 5.77 59.41 -22.72
CA LEU A 5 5.98 57.98 -22.52
C LEU A 5 5.08 57.53 -21.36
N ARG A 6 4.05 56.73 -21.68
CA ARG A 6 3.17 56.10 -20.70
C ARG A 6 4.00 55.14 -19.86
N SER A 7 4.06 55.36 -18.54
CA SER A 7 4.65 54.42 -17.60
C SER A 7 3.81 53.14 -17.57
N ASN A 8 4.39 52.01 -17.96
CA ASN A 8 3.81 50.71 -17.66
C ASN A 8 4.11 50.41 -16.19
N ARG A 9 3.15 50.70 -15.32
CA ARG A 9 3.24 50.45 -13.88
C ARG A 9 3.07 48.93 -13.70
N ALA A 10 4.15 48.21 -13.40
CA ALA A 10 4.07 46.82 -13.00
C ALA A 10 3.24 46.74 -11.71
N GLU A 11 2.16 45.95 -11.72
CA GLU A 11 1.42 45.62 -10.51
C GLU A 11 2.36 44.88 -9.53
N PRO A 12 2.23 45.12 -8.21
CA PRO A 12 3.01 44.39 -7.23
C PRO A 12 2.67 42.90 -7.32
N ALA A 13 3.68 42.06 -7.54
CA ALA A 13 3.54 40.61 -7.51
C ALA A 13 2.87 40.20 -6.18
N ARG A 14 1.72 39.50 -6.26
CA ARG A 14 1.06 38.92 -5.09
C ARG A 14 2.08 38.08 -4.30
N PRO A 15 2.11 38.17 -2.96
CA PRO A 15 3.00 37.32 -2.17
C PRO A 15 2.66 35.85 -2.44
N VAL A 16 3.67 35.10 -2.89
CA VAL A 16 3.59 33.68 -3.30
C VAL A 16 2.86 32.84 -2.23
N ASN A 17 3.05 33.15 -0.95
CA ASN A 17 2.39 32.45 0.16
C ASN A 17 0.85 32.56 0.15
N GLY A 18 0.28 33.70 -0.29
CA GLY A 18 -1.18 33.87 -0.33
C GLY A 18 -1.81 33.14 -1.51
N ALA A 19 -1.14 33.16 -2.67
CA ALA A 19 -1.57 32.40 -3.83
C ALA A 19 -1.46 30.89 -3.61
N GLU A 20 -0.38 30.43 -2.95
CA GLU A 20 -0.22 29.02 -2.60
C GLU A 20 -1.34 28.54 -1.68
N GLN A 21 -1.67 29.32 -0.64
CA GLN A 21 -2.78 29.02 0.26
C GLN A 21 -4.12 28.96 -0.49
N ALA A 22 -4.36 29.86 -1.45
CA ALA A 22 -5.57 29.85 -2.26
C ALA A 22 -5.66 28.60 -3.14
N ILE A 23 -4.56 28.14 -3.74
CA ILE A 23 -4.51 26.89 -4.52
C ILE A 23 -4.81 25.69 -3.61
N ARG A 24 -4.16 25.61 -2.44
CA ARG A 24 -4.43 24.53 -1.46
C ARG A 24 -5.90 24.54 -0.99
N ALA A 25 -6.49 25.71 -0.81
CA ALA A 25 -7.90 25.84 -0.47
C ALA A 25 -8.82 25.39 -1.63
N ALA A 26 -8.45 25.69 -2.88
CA ALA A 26 -9.18 25.20 -4.06
C ALA A 26 -9.16 23.66 -4.15
N ALA A 27 -8.01 23.02 -3.89
CA ALA A 27 -7.90 21.56 -3.81
C ALA A 27 -8.79 20.96 -2.70
N GLN A 28 -8.86 21.60 -1.52
CA GLN A 28 -9.79 21.19 -0.46
C GLN A 28 -11.26 21.39 -0.85
N ALA A 29 -11.59 22.47 -1.55
CA ALA A 29 -12.93 22.72 -2.07
C ALA A 29 -13.33 21.64 -3.10
N TYR A 30 -12.39 21.19 -3.94
CA TYR A 30 -12.58 20.08 -4.87
C TYR A 30 -12.94 18.80 -4.15
N ALA A 31 -12.13 18.38 -3.16
CA ALA A 31 -12.41 17.20 -2.35
C ALA A 31 -13.77 17.31 -1.62
N LYS A 32 -14.12 18.51 -1.13
CA LYS A 32 -15.43 18.76 -0.49
C LYS A 32 -16.59 18.60 -1.48
N ALA A 33 -16.50 19.16 -2.68
CA ALA A 33 -17.53 19.04 -3.71
C ALA A 33 -17.70 17.58 -4.16
N TYR A 34 -16.59 16.86 -4.35
CA TYR A 34 -16.59 15.43 -4.63
C TYR A 34 -17.31 14.63 -3.54
N ASN A 35 -16.92 14.84 -2.28
CA ASN A 35 -17.49 14.13 -1.12
C ASN A 35 -18.97 14.45 -0.87
N ALA A 36 -19.47 15.56 -1.41
CA ALA A 36 -20.89 15.91 -1.38
C ALA A 36 -21.68 15.33 -2.57
N GLY A 37 -21.00 14.69 -3.54
CA GLY A 37 -21.60 14.26 -4.80
C GLY A 37 -22.08 15.43 -5.67
N ASP A 38 -21.49 16.63 -5.50
CA ASP A 38 -21.92 17.84 -6.19
C ASP A 38 -21.05 18.10 -7.43
N ALA A 39 -21.41 17.42 -8.53
CA ALA A 39 -20.68 17.53 -9.80
C ALA A 39 -20.67 18.97 -10.33
N ARG A 40 -21.74 19.74 -10.09
CA ARG A 40 -21.85 21.13 -10.52
C ARG A 40 -20.88 22.03 -9.75
N ALA A 41 -20.83 21.90 -8.43
CA ALA A 41 -19.86 22.65 -7.61
C ALA A 41 -18.42 22.25 -7.94
N LEU A 42 -18.18 20.97 -8.19
CA LEU A 42 -16.86 20.48 -8.62
C LEU A 42 -16.47 21.09 -9.97
N ALA A 43 -17.35 21.02 -10.97
CA ALA A 43 -17.11 21.58 -12.30
C ALA A 43 -16.91 23.11 -12.27
N ALA A 44 -17.53 23.82 -11.33
CA ALA A 44 -17.32 25.26 -11.16
C ALA A 44 -15.88 25.65 -10.77
N LEU A 45 -15.07 24.70 -10.28
CA LEU A 45 -13.65 24.90 -9.97
C LEU A 45 -12.75 24.83 -11.21
N TRP A 46 -13.32 24.54 -12.38
CA TRP A 46 -12.60 24.46 -13.64
C TRP A 46 -12.81 25.73 -14.48
N THR A 47 -11.84 26.04 -15.33
CA THR A 47 -12.07 26.98 -16.42
C THR A 47 -13.14 26.43 -17.38
N GLU A 48 -13.79 27.31 -18.14
CA GLU A 48 -14.84 26.91 -19.08
C GLU A 48 -14.32 25.93 -20.16
N ASP A 49 -13.07 26.16 -20.59
CA ASP A 49 -12.30 25.40 -21.56
C ASP A 49 -11.37 24.34 -20.93
N GLY A 50 -11.50 24.08 -19.62
CA GLY A 50 -10.58 23.20 -18.90
C GLY A 50 -10.68 21.75 -19.33
N ASP A 51 -9.62 20.98 -19.17
CA ASP A 51 -9.59 19.60 -19.63
C ASP A 51 -9.03 18.59 -18.63
N TYR A 52 -9.65 17.41 -18.58
CA TYR A 52 -9.29 16.34 -17.64
C TYR A 52 -8.91 15.08 -18.40
N THR A 53 -7.84 14.41 -17.98
CA THR A 53 -7.57 13.03 -18.37
C THR A 53 -7.43 12.15 -17.14
N ASP A 54 -8.22 11.08 -17.10
CA ASP A 54 -8.16 10.08 -16.04
C ASP A 54 -6.96 9.13 -16.19
N GLU A 55 -6.75 8.25 -15.21
CA GLU A 55 -5.65 7.30 -15.17
C GLU A 55 -5.71 6.22 -16.27
N LEU A 56 -6.87 6.05 -16.91
CA LEU A 56 -7.08 5.14 -18.04
C LEU A 56 -6.84 5.82 -19.39
N GLY A 57 -6.57 7.13 -19.38
CA GLY A 57 -6.33 7.94 -20.57
C GLY A 57 -7.60 8.48 -21.24
N ALA A 58 -8.78 8.32 -20.64
CA ALA A 58 -9.99 8.95 -21.15
C ALA A 58 -9.91 10.45 -20.93
N ASN A 59 -10.38 11.23 -21.91
CA ASN A 59 -10.21 12.68 -21.92
C ASN A 59 -11.57 13.39 -21.99
N PHE A 60 -11.73 14.43 -21.17
CA PHE A 60 -12.95 15.23 -21.01
C PHE A 60 -12.60 16.69 -21.24
N GLN A 61 -13.19 17.29 -22.28
CA GLN A 61 -12.88 18.66 -22.72
C GLN A 61 -14.01 19.62 -22.35
N GLY A 62 -13.67 20.68 -21.64
CA GLY A 62 -14.58 21.71 -21.19
C GLY A 62 -15.35 21.35 -19.93
N ARG A 63 -15.79 22.39 -19.22
CA ARG A 63 -16.49 22.28 -17.93
C ARG A 63 -17.73 21.38 -17.99
N GLY A 64 -18.47 21.42 -19.09
CA GLY A 64 -19.68 20.61 -19.28
C GLY A 64 -19.38 19.11 -19.28
N ALA A 65 -18.39 18.67 -20.08
CA ALA A 65 -18.01 17.26 -20.17
C ALA A 65 -17.44 16.73 -18.83
N ILE A 66 -16.70 17.57 -18.11
CA ILE A 66 -16.18 17.25 -16.77
C ILE A 66 -17.34 17.06 -15.79
N GLN A 67 -18.34 17.95 -15.79
CA GLN A 67 -19.52 17.81 -14.94
C GLN A 67 -20.25 16.49 -15.23
N GLU A 68 -20.52 16.19 -16.50
CA GLU A 68 -21.21 14.95 -16.90
C GLU A 68 -20.45 13.69 -16.50
N HIS A 69 -19.11 13.73 -16.55
CA HIS A 69 -18.26 12.65 -16.09
C HIS A 69 -18.40 12.41 -14.58
N PHE A 70 -18.29 13.46 -13.76
CA PHE A 70 -18.44 13.32 -12.31
C PHE A 70 -19.88 12.99 -11.89
N ASP A 71 -20.89 13.50 -12.60
CA ASP A 71 -22.29 13.09 -12.43
C ASP A 71 -22.48 11.57 -12.64
N ARG A 72 -21.73 10.97 -13.58
CA ARG A 72 -21.73 9.52 -13.81
C ARG A 72 -21.03 8.79 -12.66
N ILE A 73 -19.82 9.23 -12.29
CA ILE A 73 -19.06 8.64 -11.19
C ILE A 73 -19.87 8.62 -9.89
N PHE A 74 -20.54 9.73 -9.54
CA PHE A 74 -21.32 9.79 -8.30
C PHE A 74 -22.56 8.89 -8.30
N LYS A 75 -23.10 8.56 -9.48
CA LYS A 75 -24.18 7.57 -9.62
C LYS A 75 -23.68 6.14 -9.52
N GLU A 76 -22.53 5.85 -10.13
CA GLU A 76 -21.95 4.49 -10.20
C GLU A 76 -21.23 4.09 -8.91
N HIS A 77 -20.63 5.05 -8.21
CA HIS A 77 -19.75 4.85 -7.06
C HIS A 77 -20.19 5.70 -5.86
N SER A 78 -21.40 5.45 -5.37
CA SER A 78 -21.95 6.20 -4.23
C SER A 78 -21.18 5.90 -2.93
N GLY A 79 -20.94 6.96 -2.13
CA GLY A 79 -20.27 6.86 -0.83
C GLY A 79 -18.74 6.79 -0.86
N VAL A 80 -18.10 6.85 -2.04
CA VAL A 80 -16.64 6.98 -2.13
C VAL A 80 -16.20 8.34 -1.58
N ARG A 81 -15.26 8.31 -0.64
CA ARG A 81 -14.64 9.51 -0.07
C ARG A 81 -13.30 9.82 -0.75
N LEU A 82 -13.16 11.03 -1.27
CA LEU A 82 -11.93 11.57 -1.83
C LEU A 82 -11.15 12.37 -0.77
N GLU A 83 -9.86 12.07 -0.66
CA GLU A 83 -8.84 12.91 -0.05
C GLU A 83 -7.86 13.40 -1.14
N VAL A 84 -7.49 14.67 -1.08
CA VAL A 84 -6.49 15.27 -1.98
C VAL A 84 -5.30 15.72 -1.14
N ARG A 85 -4.14 15.11 -1.38
CA ARG A 85 -2.87 15.46 -0.74
C ARG A 85 -1.98 16.22 -1.72
N THR A 86 -1.94 17.54 -1.59
CA THR A 86 -1.03 18.39 -2.37
C THR A 86 0.41 18.20 -1.91
N GLU A 87 1.28 17.70 -2.79
CA GLU A 87 2.69 17.44 -2.51
C GLU A 87 3.61 18.60 -2.93
N GLY A 88 3.23 19.33 -3.98
CA GLY A 88 4.03 20.46 -4.48
C GLY A 88 3.21 21.45 -5.28
N ILE A 89 3.59 22.73 -5.17
CA ILE A 89 3.05 23.83 -5.98
C ILE A 89 4.24 24.59 -6.56
N ARG A 90 4.25 24.75 -7.89
CA ARG A 90 5.29 25.47 -8.63
C ARG A 90 4.65 26.55 -9.49
N PHE A 91 4.92 27.81 -9.16
CA PHE A 91 4.46 28.95 -9.95
C PHE A 91 5.27 29.07 -11.25
N LEU A 92 4.56 29.20 -12.38
CA LEU A 92 5.14 29.52 -13.69
C LEU A 92 5.07 31.02 -14.00
N GLY A 93 4.23 31.73 -13.25
CA GLY A 93 4.02 33.17 -13.32
C GLY A 93 3.05 33.62 -12.21
N PRO A 94 2.68 34.90 -12.16
CA PRO A 94 1.80 35.42 -11.10
C PRO A 94 0.37 34.86 -11.14
N ALA A 95 -0.08 34.37 -12.31
CA ALA A 95 -1.43 33.87 -12.54
C ALA A 95 -1.47 32.42 -13.06
N VAL A 96 -0.35 31.69 -13.01
CA VAL A 96 -0.27 30.30 -13.47
C VAL A 96 0.62 29.48 -12.53
N ALA A 97 0.13 28.34 -12.09
CA ALA A 97 0.86 27.40 -11.26
C ALA A 97 0.62 25.95 -11.70
N ILE A 98 1.57 25.08 -11.39
CA ILE A 98 1.41 23.63 -11.45
C ILE A 98 1.32 23.12 -10.03
N GLU A 99 0.23 22.43 -9.73
CA GLU A 99 0.04 21.65 -8.52
C GLU A 99 0.26 20.17 -8.85
N SER A 100 0.96 19.45 -7.98
CA SER A 100 1.11 18.00 -8.07
C SER A 100 0.79 17.35 -6.72
N GLY A 101 0.15 16.19 -6.75
CA GLY A 101 -0.18 15.48 -5.53
C GLY A 101 -0.75 14.09 -5.77
N ILE A 102 -1.37 13.56 -4.71
CA ILE A 102 -2.03 12.27 -4.72
C ILE A 102 -3.50 12.46 -4.37
N ALA A 103 -4.38 11.89 -5.19
CA ALA A 103 -5.79 11.70 -4.91
C ALA A 103 -5.98 10.29 -4.32
N ILE A 104 -6.64 10.17 -3.18
CA ILE A 104 -6.93 8.91 -2.50
C ILE A 104 -8.45 8.75 -2.43
N ALA A 105 -8.96 7.70 -3.08
CA ALA A 105 -10.39 7.37 -3.10
C ALA A 105 -10.64 6.18 -2.18
N THR A 106 -11.45 6.37 -1.14
CA THR A 106 -11.80 5.35 -0.15
C THR A 106 -13.27 4.96 -0.31
N PRO A 107 -13.58 3.76 -0.82
CA PRO A 107 -14.96 3.28 -0.88
C PRO A 107 -15.50 2.95 0.52
N PRO A 108 -16.84 2.85 0.69
CA PRO A 108 -17.45 2.41 1.96
C PRO A 108 -16.99 1.03 2.40
N GLU A 109 -16.75 0.14 1.43
CA GLU A 109 -16.24 -1.21 1.61
C GLU A 109 -15.09 -1.47 0.62
N GLY A 110 -14.06 -2.20 1.06
CA GLY A 110 -12.89 -2.51 0.25
C GLY A 110 -11.67 -1.64 0.58
N SER A 111 -10.66 -1.71 -0.28
CA SER A 111 -9.40 -0.98 -0.10
C SER A 111 -9.44 0.38 -0.78
N ALA A 112 -8.80 1.36 -0.17
CA ALA A 112 -8.57 2.65 -0.81
C ALA A 112 -7.69 2.47 -2.06
N THR A 113 -7.98 3.26 -3.08
CA THR A 113 -7.16 3.39 -4.28
C THR A 113 -6.55 4.78 -4.33
N SER A 114 -5.49 4.95 -5.12
CA SER A 114 -4.83 6.25 -5.24
C SER A 114 -4.33 6.48 -6.66
N ALA A 115 -4.35 7.74 -7.08
CA ALA A 115 -3.79 8.21 -8.33
C ALA A 115 -2.87 9.41 -8.06
N ARG A 116 -1.80 9.54 -8.85
CA ARG A 116 -1.02 10.77 -8.91
C ARG A 116 -1.76 11.72 -9.82
N TYR A 117 -1.82 13.00 -9.47
CA TYR A 117 -2.36 14.02 -10.36
C TYR A 117 -1.34 15.12 -10.58
N THR A 118 -1.41 15.74 -11.76
CA THR A 118 -0.79 17.03 -12.07
C THR A 118 -1.87 17.97 -12.57
N ALA A 119 -2.03 19.11 -11.90
CA ALA A 119 -3.02 20.12 -12.20
C ALA A 119 -2.36 21.44 -12.60
N VAL A 120 -2.74 21.99 -13.75
CA VAL A 120 -2.44 23.36 -14.15
C VAL A 120 -3.55 24.25 -13.60
N GLN A 121 -3.17 25.16 -12.72
CA GLN A 121 -4.04 26.14 -12.08
C GLN A 121 -3.80 27.51 -12.72
N VAL A 122 -4.88 28.22 -13.04
CA VAL A 122 -4.84 29.60 -13.56
C VAL A 122 -5.67 30.52 -12.69
N GLU A 123 -5.17 31.73 -12.45
CA GLU A 123 -5.92 32.75 -11.74
C GLU A 123 -6.79 33.53 -12.73
N ARG A 124 -8.10 33.60 -12.43
CA ARG A 124 -9.09 34.41 -13.17
C ARG A 124 -9.99 35.10 -12.15
N ASP A 125 -10.13 36.42 -12.26
CA ASP A 125 -11.03 37.24 -11.44
C ASP A 125 -10.91 37.02 -9.92
N GLY A 126 -9.68 36.80 -9.41
CA GLY A 126 -9.45 36.57 -7.98
C GLY A 126 -9.52 35.12 -7.53
N ALA A 127 -9.88 34.18 -8.42
CA ALA A 127 -10.03 32.76 -8.12
C ALA A 127 -9.01 31.91 -8.90
N TRP A 128 -8.45 30.89 -8.25
CA TRP A 128 -7.65 29.86 -8.92
C TRP A 128 -8.56 28.76 -9.42
N LEU A 129 -8.47 28.48 -10.72
CA LEU A 129 -9.29 27.49 -11.43
C LEU A 129 -8.40 26.45 -12.11
N LEU A 130 -8.89 25.23 -12.18
CA LEU A 130 -8.26 24.13 -12.90
C LEU A 130 -8.41 24.36 -14.41
N ALA A 131 -7.29 24.54 -15.10
CA ALA A 131 -7.25 24.62 -16.57
C ALA A 131 -6.96 23.26 -17.20
N SER A 132 -6.15 22.42 -16.55
CA SER A 132 -5.87 21.07 -17.05
C SER A 132 -5.51 20.15 -15.88
N VAL A 133 -6.02 18.92 -15.86
CA VAL A 133 -5.62 17.90 -14.88
C VAL A 133 -5.33 16.60 -15.60
N ARG A 134 -4.22 15.96 -15.24
CA ARG A 134 -3.84 14.63 -15.71
C ARG A 134 -3.65 13.72 -14.52
N ASP A 135 -4.39 12.64 -14.48
CA ASP A 135 -4.16 11.55 -13.55
C ASP A 135 -3.23 10.52 -14.16
N ALA A 136 -2.47 9.87 -13.28
CA ALA A 136 -1.57 8.78 -13.61
C ALA A 136 -1.62 7.73 -12.50
N PRO A 137 -1.35 6.46 -12.81
CA PRO A 137 -1.30 5.40 -11.80
C PRO A 137 -0.39 5.79 -10.63
N HIS A 138 -0.90 5.68 -9.40
CA HIS A 138 -0.07 5.71 -8.20
C HIS A 138 0.17 4.29 -7.70
N VAL A 139 1.37 3.79 -7.91
CA VAL A 139 1.84 2.59 -7.20
C VAL A 139 2.46 3.08 -5.90
N ALA A 140 1.82 2.79 -4.78
CA ALA A 140 2.41 3.04 -3.48
C ALA A 140 3.76 2.32 -3.40
N THR A 141 4.80 3.00 -2.95
CA THR A 141 6.15 2.42 -2.86
C THR A 141 6.08 1.09 -2.10
N SER A 142 6.49 0.03 -2.77
CA SER A 142 6.47 -1.33 -2.24
C SER A 142 7.84 -1.95 -2.41
N ASN A 143 8.31 -2.62 -1.36
CA ASN A 143 9.49 -3.48 -1.43
C ASN A 143 9.17 -4.86 -2.02
N TYR A 144 8.00 -5.03 -2.68
CA TYR A 144 7.57 -6.32 -3.22
C TYR A 144 8.58 -6.94 -4.18
N GLU A 145 9.30 -6.15 -4.99
CA GLU A 145 10.34 -6.69 -5.88
C GLU A 145 11.46 -7.42 -5.13
N HIS A 146 11.73 -7.06 -3.88
CA HIS A 146 12.69 -7.74 -3.01
C HIS A 146 12.11 -8.98 -2.32
N LEU A 147 10.79 -9.19 -2.41
CA LEU A 147 10.06 -10.25 -1.70
C LEU A 147 9.30 -11.19 -2.64
N SER A 148 9.28 -10.92 -3.94
CA SER A 148 8.47 -11.64 -4.93
C SER A 148 8.84 -13.13 -5.04
N ASP A 149 10.11 -13.47 -4.79
CA ASP A 149 10.57 -14.86 -4.74
C ASP A 149 9.96 -15.67 -3.57
N LEU A 150 9.22 -15.02 -2.66
CA LEU A 150 8.44 -15.65 -1.59
C LEU A 150 6.96 -15.85 -1.95
N ASP A 151 6.50 -15.44 -3.15
CA ASP A 151 5.08 -15.55 -3.54
C ASP A 151 4.54 -16.98 -3.43
N TRP A 152 5.40 -17.98 -3.65
CA TRP A 152 5.02 -19.38 -3.55
C TRP A 152 4.54 -19.78 -2.15
N LEU A 153 4.94 -19.06 -1.08
CA LEU A 153 4.48 -19.28 0.29
C LEU A 153 3.02 -18.85 0.51
N VAL A 154 2.50 -17.90 -0.28
CA VAL A 154 1.17 -17.34 -0.07
C VAL A 154 0.10 -18.43 -0.12
N GLY A 155 -0.80 -18.43 0.88
CA GLY A 155 -1.87 -19.41 1.02
C GLY A 155 -1.83 -20.17 2.34
N GLN A 156 -2.61 -21.24 2.43
CA GLN A 156 -2.73 -22.08 3.62
C GLN A 156 -2.02 -23.40 3.44
N TRP A 157 -1.38 -23.88 4.51
CA TRP A 157 -0.53 -25.06 4.52
C TRP A 157 -0.77 -25.89 5.77
N ARG A 158 -0.49 -27.19 5.67
CA ARG A 158 -0.53 -28.11 6.80
C ARG A 158 0.60 -29.12 6.76
N ALA A 159 1.05 -29.56 7.92
CA ALA A 159 1.94 -30.71 8.09
C ALA A 159 1.59 -31.46 9.37
N ASP A 160 1.84 -32.76 9.37
CA ASP A 160 1.91 -33.51 10.61
C ASP A 160 3.37 -33.48 11.09
N SER A 161 3.57 -33.12 12.36
CA SER A 161 4.88 -33.03 12.99
C SER A 161 4.90 -33.82 14.30
N PRO A 162 6.07 -34.13 14.87
CA PRO A 162 6.17 -34.76 16.19
C PRO A 162 5.47 -33.96 17.30
N GLU A 163 5.36 -32.62 17.17
CA GLU A 163 4.70 -31.74 18.15
C GLU A 163 3.17 -31.67 17.97
N GLY A 164 2.64 -32.20 16.86
CA GLY A 164 1.24 -32.16 16.50
C GLY A 164 0.99 -31.69 15.07
N GLN A 165 -0.28 -31.50 14.73
CA GLN A 165 -0.69 -30.96 13.44
C GLN A 165 -0.37 -29.47 13.38
N LEU A 166 0.51 -29.11 12.44
CA LEU A 166 0.88 -27.74 12.11
C LEU A 166 -0.06 -27.21 11.03
N LYS A 167 -0.64 -26.03 11.25
CA LYS A 167 -1.35 -25.24 10.24
C LYS A 167 -0.66 -23.90 10.09
N VAL A 168 -0.45 -23.45 8.85
CA VAL A 168 0.24 -22.19 8.55
C VAL A 168 -0.56 -21.43 7.50
N LYS A 169 -0.66 -20.12 7.63
CA LYS A 169 -1.20 -19.22 6.60
C LYS A 169 -0.18 -18.12 6.33
N TYR A 170 0.08 -17.87 5.05
CA TYR A 170 0.83 -16.70 4.59
C TYR A 170 -0.09 -15.78 3.78
N GLU A 171 -0.04 -14.49 4.06
CA GLU A 171 -0.81 -13.49 3.33
C GLU A 171 -0.02 -12.18 3.18
N TRP A 172 -0.18 -11.54 2.02
CA TRP A 172 0.38 -10.22 1.79
C TRP A 172 -0.38 -9.17 2.61
N THR A 173 0.36 -8.20 3.15
CA THR A 173 -0.24 -6.92 3.58
C THR A 173 -0.70 -6.11 2.36
N ALA A 174 -1.58 -5.11 2.56
CA ALA A 174 -2.24 -4.37 1.48
C ALA A 174 -1.31 -3.87 0.36
N ASN A 175 -0.11 -3.38 0.69
CA ASN A 175 0.86 -2.87 -0.28
C ASN A 175 2.02 -3.84 -0.57
N LYS A 176 1.91 -5.12 -0.17
CA LYS A 176 2.93 -6.16 -0.34
C LYS A 176 4.34 -5.80 0.18
N ASN A 177 4.42 -4.83 1.09
CA ASN A 177 5.68 -4.48 1.78
C ASN A 177 6.07 -5.53 2.82
N PHE A 178 5.09 -6.29 3.30
CA PHE A 178 5.29 -7.38 4.23
C PHE A 178 4.41 -8.57 3.87
N LEU A 179 4.96 -9.77 4.08
CA LEU A 179 4.23 -11.03 4.13
C LEU A 179 4.00 -11.38 5.61
N VAL A 180 2.76 -11.68 5.98
CA VAL A 180 2.41 -12.12 7.34
C VAL A 180 2.20 -13.62 7.33
N ARG A 181 2.90 -14.32 8.20
CA ARG A 181 2.70 -15.73 8.50
C ARG A 181 2.00 -15.85 9.84
N THR A 182 0.94 -16.65 9.91
CA THR A 182 0.36 -17.14 11.17
C THR A 182 0.46 -18.65 11.21
N TYR A 183 0.67 -19.24 12.38
CA TYR A 183 0.66 -20.69 12.54
C TYR A 183 0.01 -21.15 13.84
N THR A 184 -0.47 -22.39 13.84
CA THR A 184 -0.93 -23.10 15.03
C THR A 184 -0.40 -24.53 15.03
N VAL A 185 -0.11 -25.07 16.22
CA VAL A 185 0.26 -26.46 16.46
C VAL A 185 -0.81 -27.05 17.38
N GLN A 186 -1.48 -28.11 16.90
CA GLN A 186 -2.58 -28.77 17.61
C GLN A 186 -2.23 -30.23 17.89
N GLN A 187 -2.52 -30.70 19.10
CA GLN A 187 -2.42 -32.12 19.44
C GLN A 187 -3.79 -32.61 19.91
N GLY A 188 -4.49 -33.36 19.05
CA GLY A 188 -5.93 -33.56 19.22
C GLY A 188 -6.66 -32.23 19.18
N ASP A 189 -7.58 -32.01 20.13
CA ASP A 189 -8.35 -30.76 20.25
C ASP A 189 -7.61 -29.66 21.04
N GLN A 190 -6.41 -29.94 21.56
CA GLN A 190 -5.64 -28.98 22.35
C GLN A 190 -4.72 -28.12 21.46
N LEU A 191 -4.92 -26.80 21.49
CA LEU A 191 -3.95 -25.85 20.95
C LEU A 191 -2.70 -25.87 21.84
N ARG A 192 -1.57 -26.30 21.26
CA ARG A 192 -0.28 -26.36 21.96
C ARG A 192 0.51 -25.08 21.82
N ARG A 193 0.50 -24.51 20.62
CA ARG A 193 1.25 -23.30 20.29
C ARG A 193 0.59 -22.56 19.15
N ALA A 194 0.71 -21.25 19.15
CA ALA A 194 0.40 -20.40 18.01
C ALA A 194 1.48 -19.33 17.86
N GLY A 195 1.54 -18.67 16.71
CA GLY A 195 2.42 -17.54 16.54
C GLY A 195 2.20 -16.79 15.25
N THR A 196 2.81 -15.62 15.18
CA THR A 196 2.79 -14.70 14.04
C THR A 196 4.20 -14.31 13.69
N GLN A 197 4.50 -14.21 12.40
CA GLN A 197 5.76 -13.70 11.87
C GLN A 197 5.47 -12.67 10.77
N ILE A 198 6.16 -11.54 10.82
CA ILE A 198 6.10 -10.49 9.80
C ILE A 198 7.42 -10.52 9.04
N ILE A 199 7.36 -10.71 7.73
CA ILE A 199 8.51 -10.87 6.84
C ILE A 199 8.54 -9.67 5.89
N GLY A 200 9.69 -9.00 5.77
CA GLY A 200 9.83 -7.81 4.93
C GLY A 200 11.27 -7.54 4.51
N TRP A 201 11.45 -6.46 3.75
CA TRP A 201 12.76 -6.00 3.31
C TRP A 201 13.40 -5.07 4.34
N ASP A 202 14.63 -5.37 4.77
CA ASP A 202 15.45 -4.44 5.55
C ASP A 202 16.42 -3.70 4.61
N PRO A 203 16.13 -2.43 4.26
CA PRO A 203 16.98 -1.67 3.35
C PRO A 203 18.35 -1.30 3.94
N ARG A 204 18.55 -1.42 5.25
CA ARG A 204 19.85 -1.15 5.89
C ARG A 204 20.85 -2.27 5.60
N GLY A 205 20.36 -3.50 5.63
CA GLY A 205 21.15 -4.70 5.35
C GLY A 205 21.09 -5.15 3.88
N GLY A 206 20.14 -4.62 3.11
CA GLY A 206 19.90 -5.09 1.74
C GLY A 206 19.48 -6.55 1.71
N GLN A 207 18.63 -6.97 2.65
CA GLN A 207 18.23 -8.36 2.83
C GLN A 207 16.80 -8.49 3.34
N ILE A 208 16.22 -9.68 3.20
CA ILE A 208 14.94 -10.02 3.84
C ILE A 208 15.19 -10.25 5.34
N ALA A 209 14.31 -9.68 6.16
CA ALA A 209 14.29 -9.84 7.60
C ALA A 209 12.87 -10.20 8.06
N SER A 210 12.76 -10.85 9.20
CA SER A 210 11.47 -11.08 9.84
C SER A 210 11.50 -10.93 11.34
N TRP A 211 10.32 -10.75 11.93
CA TRP A 211 10.11 -10.71 13.37
C TRP A 211 9.00 -11.69 13.71
N HIS A 212 9.20 -12.50 14.74
CA HIS A 212 8.25 -13.53 15.14
C HIS A 212 7.87 -13.39 16.60
N PHE A 213 6.65 -13.82 16.91
CA PHE A 213 6.03 -13.78 18.23
C PHE A 213 5.21 -15.06 18.40
N ASP A 214 5.36 -15.75 19.53
CA ASP A 214 4.60 -16.95 19.84
C ASP A 214 3.65 -16.75 21.04
N SER A 215 2.68 -17.66 21.16
CA SER A 215 1.67 -17.64 22.21
C SER A 215 2.20 -17.94 23.61
N ASP A 216 3.42 -18.47 23.72
CA ASP A 216 4.05 -18.79 25.01
C ASP A 216 4.76 -17.55 25.58
N GLY A 217 4.82 -16.45 24.83
CA GLY A 217 5.46 -15.19 25.19
C GLY A 217 6.87 -15.01 24.61
N GLY A 218 7.29 -15.91 23.72
CA GLY A 218 8.56 -15.79 23.01
C GLY A 218 8.50 -14.81 21.84
N PHE A 219 9.62 -14.19 21.53
CA PHE A 219 9.77 -13.29 20.39
C PHE A 219 11.19 -13.30 19.85
N GLY A 220 11.36 -12.89 18.60
CA GLY A 220 12.67 -12.85 17.98
C GLY A 220 12.69 -12.18 16.62
N GLN A 221 13.87 -12.22 16.01
CA GLN A 221 14.11 -11.70 14.68
C GLN A 221 14.89 -12.71 13.85
N ASP A 222 14.68 -12.67 12.54
CA ASP A 222 15.30 -13.61 11.62
C ASP A 222 15.90 -12.91 10.41
N ARG A 223 16.98 -13.49 9.89
CA ARG A 223 17.68 -13.04 8.68
C ARG A 223 17.57 -14.12 7.61
N TRP A 224 17.15 -13.73 6.42
CA TRP A 224 16.88 -14.64 5.33
C TRP A 224 17.98 -14.53 4.28
N SER A 225 18.44 -15.67 3.79
CA SER A 225 19.29 -15.80 2.62
C SER A 225 18.79 -16.93 1.73
N GLN A 226 19.23 -16.92 0.48
CA GLN A 226 18.81 -17.90 -0.52
C GLN A 226 20.04 -18.53 -1.17
N ASP A 227 20.02 -19.85 -1.31
CA ASP A 227 20.96 -20.60 -2.15
C ASP A 227 20.16 -21.54 -3.06
N GLY A 228 20.22 -21.27 -4.37
CA GLY A 228 19.34 -21.90 -5.35
C GLY A 228 17.85 -21.73 -4.99
N GLN A 229 17.17 -22.84 -4.72
CA GLN A 229 15.77 -22.82 -4.31
C GLN A 229 15.58 -22.87 -2.78
N GLN A 230 16.65 -23.03 -2.01
CA GLN A 230 16.56 -23.14 -0.56
C GLN A 230 16.66 -21.78 0.09
N TRP A 231 15.78 -21.53 1.05
CA TRP A 231 15.81 -20.35 1.91
C TRP A 231 16.35 -20.75 3.26
N PHE A 232 17.37 -20.03 3.73
CA PHE A 232 17.98 -20.19 5.03
C PHE A 232 17.57 -19.01 5.90
N ILE A 233 17.03 -19.31 7.07
CA ILE A 233 16.43 -18.32 7.97
C ILE A 233 17.12 -18.48 9.33
N THR A 234 18.16 -17.69 9.57
CA THR A 234 18.84 -17.66 10.87
C THR A 234 18.01 -16.83 11.83
N ALA A 235 17.51 -17.47 12.89
CA ALA A 235 16.61 -16.93 13.89
C ALA A 235 17.34 -16.73 15.22
N ASP A 236 17.17 -15.55 15.81
CA ASP A 236 17.60 -15.19 17.15
C ASP A 236 16.35 -14.85 17.97
N ALA A 237 16.09 -15.59 19.05
CA ALA A 237 14.86 -15.49 19.82
C ALA A 237 15.09 -15.48 21.33
N VAL A 238 14.16 -14.89 22.06
CA VAL A 238 14.07 -14.89 23.52
C VAL A 238 12.78 -15.58 23.93
N LEU A 239 12.88 -16.60 24.77
CA LEU A 239 11.73 -17.31 25.35
C LEU A 239 11.17 -16.54 26.54
N ARG A 240 9.97 -16.91 26.97
CA ARG A 240 9.25 -16.24 28.08
C ARG A 240 10.03 -16.15 29.40
N ASP A 241 10.95 -17.07 29.63
CA ASP A 241 11.76 -17.15 30.87
C ASP A 241 13.09 -16.38 30.74
N GLY A 242 13.30 -15.69 29.62
CA GLY A 242 14.52 -14.96 29.30
C GLY A 242 15.61 -15.80 28.65
N SER A 243 15.39 -17.11 28.45
CA SER A 243 16.35 -17.96 27.75
C SER A 243 16.48 -17.55 26.28
N GLU A 244 17.72 -17.57 25.78
CA GLU A 244 18.03 -17.26 24.38
C GLU A 244 18.00 -18.53 23.54
N SER A 245 17.36 -18.48 22.38
CA SER A 245 17.32 -19.57 21.41
C SER A 245 17.85 -19.09 20.06
N VAL A 246 18.68 -19.90 19.43
CA VAL A 246 19.17 -19.67 18.06
C VAL A 246 18.89 -20.91 17.22
N ALA A 247 18.53 -20.72 15.95
CA ALA A 247 18.36 -21.81 14.99
C ALA A 247 18.49 -21.31 13.56
N THR A 248 18.85 -22.20 12.62
CA THR A 248 18.69 -21.96 11.19
C THR A 248 17.53 -22.80 10.67
N ASN A 249 16.48 -22.15 10.19
CA ASN A 249 15.36 -22.82 9.54
C ASN A 249 15.56 -22.81 8.03
N ILE A 250 15.38 -23.98 7.40
CA ILE A 250 15.54 -24.17 5.97
C ILE A 250 14.17 -24.43 5.35
N LEU A 251 13.77 -23.59 4.39
CA LEU A 251 12.62 -23.84 3.54
C LEU A 251 13.11 -24.31 2.16
N LYS A 252 12.52 -25.38 1.63
CA LYS A 252 12.82 -25.84 0.27
C LYS A 252 11.52 -26.15 -0.47
N PRO A 253 11.18 -25.42 -1.54
CA PRO A 253 10.05 -25.77 -2.38
C PRO A 253 10.33 -27.11 -3.07
N LEU A 254 9.30 -27.96 -3.12
CA LEU A 254 9.34 -29.23 -3.85
C LEU A 254 8.53 -29.11 -5.14
N ASP A 255 7.36 -28.48 -5.05
CA ASP A 255 6.47 -28.15 -6.16
C ASP A 255 5.47 -27.05 -5.73
N ALA A 256 4.51 -26.69 -6.58
CA ALA A 256 3.54 -25.63 -6.31
C ALA A 256 2.69 -25.86 -5.05
N ASN A 257 2.57 -27.10 -4.57
CA ASN A 257 1.71 -27.50 -3.47
C ASN A 257 2.47 -28.09 -2.27
N ARG A 258 3.80 -28.16 -2.33
CA ARG A 258 4.61 -28.77 -1.27
C ARG A 258 5.95 -28.06 -1.09
N PHE A 259 6.37 -27.93 0.16
CA PHE A 259 7.72 -27.53 0.54
C PHE A 259 8.13 -28.22 1.84
N THR A 260 9.43 -28.32 2.08
CA THR A 260 9.95 -28.84 3.36
C THR A 260 10.36 -27.70 4.29
N TRP A 261 10.17 -27.91 5.58
CA TRP A 261 10.77 -27.13 6.65
C TRP A 261 11.70 -28.03 7.47
N HIS A 262 12.89 -27.53 7.79
CA HIS A 262 13.89 -28.24 8.59
C HIS A 262 14.61 -27.24 9.48
N SER A 263 14.80 -27.55 10.77
CA SER A 263 15.46 -26.66 11.71
C SER A 263 16.77 -27.29 12.19
N ILE A 264 17.88 -26.60 11.91
CA ILE A 264 19.24 -27.05 12.19
C ILE A 264 20.03 -26.02 13.00
N ASP A 265 21.23 -26.38 13.44
CA ASP A 265 22.16 -25.49 14.17
C ASP A 265 21.48 -24.84 15.38
N ARG A 266 20.72 -25.65 16.11
CA ARG A 266 19.84 -25.20 17.18
C ARG A 266 20.61 -25.06 18.49
N SER A 267 20.33 -24.04 19.27
CA SER A 267 20.86 -23.90 20.62
C SER A 267 19.89 -23.19 21.57
N LEU A 268 20.01 -23.49 22.87
CA LEU A 268 19.30 -22.84 23.97
C LEU A 268 20.31 -22.41 25.03
N ASN A 269 20.40 -21.11 25.32
CA ASN A 269 21.42 -20.51 26.18
C ASN A 269 22.85 -20.98 25.79
N SER A 270 23.13 -20.97 24.47
CA SER A 270 24.36 -21.50 23.85
C SER A 270 24.60 -23.01 23.98
N ALA A 271 23.73 -23.77 24.67
CA ALA A 271 23.82 -25.22 24.69
C ALA A 271 23.23 -25.80 23.40
N PRO A 272 23.94 -26.68 22.67
CA PRO A 272 23.46 -27.22 21.40
C PRO A 272 22.25 -28.14 21.62
N LEU A 273 21.28 -28.03 20.71
CA LEU A 273 20.13 -28.91 20.61
C LEU A 273 20.24 -29.75 19.33
N PRO A 274 19.69 -30.97 19.30
CA PRO A 274 19.62 -31.75 18.07
C PRO A 274 18.81 -31.03 16.98
N ASP A 275 19.22 -31.24 15.74
CA ASP A 275 18.43 -30.88 14.56
C ASP A 275 17.09 -31.62 14.57
N THR A 276 16.07 -31.00 13.98
CA THR A 276 14.77 -31.64 13.84
C THR A 276 14.76 -32.59 12.64
N GLU A 277 13.78 -33.48 12.56
CA GLU A 277 13.47 -34.08 11.25
C GLU A 277 12.90 -33.00 10.31
N ALA A 278 13.14 -33.17 9.00
CA ALA A 278 12.50 -32.33 7.99
C ALA A 278 11.03 -32.75 7.82
N ILE A 279 10.10 -31.79 7.95
CA ILE A 279 8.68 -32.01 7.72
C ILE A 279 8.26 -31.44 6.37
N THR A 280 7.28 -32.08 5.72
CA THR A 280 6.71 -31.58 4.45
C THR A 280 5.38 -30.88 4.71
N LEU A 281 5.31 -29.60 4.34
CA LEU A 281 4.09 -28.81 4.34
C LEU A 281 3.37 -28.99 3.02
N ASN A 282 2.07 -29.27 3.09
CA ASN A 282 1.19 -29.48 1.95
C ASN A 282 0.16 -28.34 1.89
N ARG A 283 -0.06 -27.80 0.70
CA ARG A 283 -1.05 -26.73 0.48
C ARG A 283 -2.45 -27.26 0.77
N VAL A 284 -3.23 -26.47 1.49
CA VAL A 284 -4.66 -26.73 1.73
C VAL A 284 -5.43 -26.18 0.53
N ALA A 285 -6.21 -27.03 -0.14
CA ALA A 285 -7.10 -26.58 -1.21
C ALA A 285 -8.05 -25.52 -0.65
N ALA A 286 -8.29 -24.44 -1.40
CA ALA A 286 -9.33 -23.49 -1.05
C ALA A 286 -10.64 -24.26 -0.85
N ALA A 287 -11.32 -24.07 0.28
CA ALA A 287 -12.67 -24.57 0.42
C ALA A 287 -13.51 -23.95 -0.71
N PRO A 288 -14.37 -24.72 -1.40
CA PRO A 288 -15.35 -24.10 -2.27
C PRO A 288 -16.15 -23.08 -1.44
N ASP A 289 -16.33 -21.87 -1.95
CA ASP A 289 -17.16 -20.85 -1.32
C ASP A 289 -18.53 -21.46 -1.03
N ASN A 290 -18.79 -21.79 0.24
CA ASN A 290 -20.14 -22.07 0.70
C ASN A 290 -20.85 -20.72 0.77
N GLN A 291 -21.30 -20.23 -0.39
CA GLN A 291 -22.40 -19.27 -0.42
C GLN A 291 -23.58 -19.93 0.33
N PRO A 292 -24.14 -19.29 1.36
CA PRO A 292 -25.33 -19.82 2.00
C PRO A 292 -26.44 -19.88 0.96
N SER A 293 -26.93 -21.09 0.69
CA SER A 293 -28.12 -21.31 -0.12
C SER A 293 -29.29 -20.65 0.58
N ASN A 294 -29.78 -19.52 0.05
CA ASN A 294 -31.07 -18.98 0.44
C ASN A 294 -32.16 -20.01 0.09
N ARG A 295 -32.77 -20.59 1.12
CA ARG A 295 -34.12 -21.14 1.08
C ARG A 295 -34.94 -20.49 2.17
#